data_AF-A0A7R9C3Y3-F1
#
_entry.id   AF-A0A7R9C3Y3-F1
#
_cell.length_a   1.000
_cell.length_b   1.000
_cell.length_c   1.000
_cell.angle_alpha   90.00
_cell.angle_beta   90.00
_cell.angle_gamma   90.00
#
_symmetry.space_group_name_H-M   'P 1'
#
loop_
_entity.id
_entity.type
_entity.pdbx_description
1 polymer ?
#
loop_
_entity_poly.entity_id
_entity_poly.type
_entity_poly.pdbx_seq_one_letter_code
_entity_poly.pdbx_strand_id
1 'polypeptide(L)'
;MFRGVREVLNRYRSGKLPKAFKMVPKLSNWEQILYLTDPDGWSAAAMYQATRIFASSLNERMAQRFYNMILLPRVRDDIAEFRKLNFHLYQAMRKALFKPGAFYRGIVLPLCEGGDCTLREAIIVGSVLAKNSIPVIHSAAAMSKIAEME
;
A
#
# COMPACT_ATOMS: atom_id res chain seq x y z
N MET A 1 -8.15 -4.72 -23.41
CA MET A 1 -6.76 -4.95 -22.94
C MET A 1 -6.67 -5.10 -21.41
N PHE A 2 -7.08 -4.13 -20.60
CA PHE A 2 -6.94 -4.20 -19.13
C PHE A 2 -7.90 -5.17 -18.42
N ARG A 3 -9.03 -5.56 -19.05
CA ARG A 3 -9.92 -6.62 -18.53
C ARG A 3 -9.22 -7.99 -18.41
N GLY A 4 -8.37 -8.36 -19.36
CA GLY A 4 -7.57 -9.59 -19.24
C GLY A 4 -6.48 -9.50 -18.17
N VAL A 5 -5.95 -8.29 -17.92
CA VAL A 5 -5.00 -8.06 -16.82
C VAL A 5 -5.68 -8.24 -15.46
N ARG A 6 -6.92 -7.76 -15.30
CA ARG A 6 -7.75 -7.97 -14.10
C ARG A 6 -7.86 -9.46 -13.76
N GLU A 7 -8.24 -10.30 -14.72
CA GLU A 7 -8.40 -11.75 -14.49
C GLU A 7 -7.09 -12.42 -14.02
N VAL A 8 -5.97 -12.01 -14.63
CA VAL A 8 -4.63 -12.48 -14.23
C VAL A 8 -4.30 -12.05 -12.80
N LEU A 9 -4.53 -10.78 -12.43
CA LEU A 9 -4.22 -10.25 -11.10
C LEU A 9 -5.09 -10.86 -10.00
N ASN A 10 -6.35 -11.19 -10.31
CA ASN A 10 -7.25 -11.85 -9.37
C ASN A 10 -6.75 -13.26 -9.02
N ARG A 11 -6.27 -14.03 -10.01
CA ARG A 11 -5.78 -15.41 -9.81
C ARG A 11 -4.27 -15.51 -9.54
N TYR A 12 -3.56 -14.38 -9.50
CA TYR A 12 -2.11 -14.38 -9.43
C TYR A 12 -1.60 -15.02 -8.13
N ARG A 13 -0.55 -15.84 -8.26
CA ARG A 13 0.15 -16.45 -7.13
C ARG A 13 1.66 -16.22 -7.21
N SER A 14 2.24 -16.43 -8.39
CA SER A 14 3.69 -16.31 -8.62
C SER A 14 3.98 -16.03 -10.10
N GLY A 15 5.25 -15.73 -10.41
CA GLY A 15 5.72 -15.54 -11.79
C GLY A 15 5.89 -14.07 -12.19
N LYS A 16 5.92 -13.82 -13.51
CA LYS A 16 6.08 -12.47 -14.06
C LYS A 16 4.70 -11.83 -14.27
N LEU A 17 4.52 -10.62 -13.75
CA LEU A 17 3.34 -9.82 -14.07
C LEU A 17 3.33 -9.38 -15.55
N PRO A 18 2.14 -9.22 -16.17
CA PRO A 18 2.00 -8.74 -17.53
C PRO A 18 2.76 -7.44 -17.79
N LYS A 19 3.40 -7.33 -18.96
CA LYS A 19 4.16 -6.12 -19.34
C LYS A 19 3.27 -4.87 -19.31
N ALA A 20 2.01 -5.00 -19.73
CA ALA A 20 1.03 -3.92 -19.69
C ALA A 20 0.86 -3.34 -18.28
N PHE A 21 0.76 -4.20 -17.25
CA PHE A 21 0.61 -3.76 -15.86
C PHE A 21 1.86 -3.03 -15.36
N LYS A 22 3.06 -3.53 -15.69
CA LYS A 22 4.33 -2.91 -15.29
C LYS A 22 4.54 -1.51 -15.89
N MET A 23 3.86 -1.18 -16.98
CA MET A 23 3.92 0.14 -17.61
C MET A 23 2.96 1.15 -16.99
N VAL A 24 1.95 0.71 -16.23
CA VAL A 24 0.92 1.60 -15.66
C VAL A 24 1.50 2.78 -14.88
N PRO A 25 2.50 2.63 -13.98
CA PRO A 25 3.05 3.77 -13.23
C PRO A 25 3.69 4.86 -14.09
N LYS A 26 4.02 4.56 -15.35
CA LYS A 26 4.66 5.51 -16.28
C LYS A 26 3.66 6.32 -17.10
N LEU A 27 2.38 5.98 -17.02
CA LEU A 27 1.31 6.65 -17.74
C LEU A 27 0.87 7.91 -16.98
N SER A 28 0.55 8.98 -17.69
CA SER A 28 0.03 10.21 -17.07
C SER A 28 -1.31 9.99 -16.36
N ASN A 29 -2.16 9.12 -16.91
CA ASN A 29 -3.46 8.73 -16.37
C ASN A 29 -3.44 7.38 -15.61
N TRP A 30 -2.34 7.07 -14.92
CA TRP A 30 -2.14 5.77 -14.28
C TRP A 30 -3.28 5.36 -13.34
N GLU A 31 -3.92 6.30 -12.63
CA GLU A 31 -5.02 6.02 -11.69
C GLU A 31 -6.25 5.46 -12.39
N GLN A 32 -6.66 6.10 -13.49
CA GLN A 32 -7.79 5.64 -14.29
C GLN A 32 -7.52 4.24 -14.85
N ILE A 33 -6.30 4.02 -15.36
CA ILE A 33 -5.90 2.71 -15.88
C ILE A 33 -5.85 1.65 -14.79
N LEU A 34 -5.38 2.01 -13.58
CA LEU A 34 -5.35 1.11 -12.43
C LEU A 34 -6.77 0.71 -12.01
N TYR A 35 -7.70 1.66 -11.99
CA TYR A 35 -9.10 1.39 -11.66
C TYR A 35 -9.74 0.36 -12.61
N LEU A 36 -9.40 0.42 -13.91
CA LEU A 36 -9.86 -0.58 -14.89
C LEU A 36 -9.35 -2.01 -14.63
N THR A 37 -8.32 -2.16 -13.80
CA THR A 37 -7.78 -3.47 -13.41
C THR A 37 -8.41 -4.04 -12.14
N ASP A 38 -9.40 -3.33 -11.55
CA ASP A 38 -10.17 -3.74 -10.37
C ASP A 38 -9.29 -4.16 -9.18
N PRO A 39 -8.64 -3.18 -8.51
CA PRO A 39 -7.69 -3.45 -7.42
C PRO A 39 -8.29 -4.22 -6.23
N ASP A 40 -9.58 -4.06 -5.97
CA ASP A 40 -10.30 -4.76 -4.91
C ASP A 40 -10.30 -6.28 -5.15
N GLY A 41 -10.47 -6.68 -6.41
CA GLY A 41 -10.45 -8.07 -6.85
C GLY A 41 -9.05 -8.70 -6.95
N TRP A 42 -7.96 -7.99 -6.65
CA TRP A 42 -6.62 -8.56 -6.76
C TRP A 42 -6.35 -9.60 -5.67
N SER A 43 -5.50 -10.58 -6.00
CA SER A 43 -4.96 -11.47 -4.97
C SER A 43 -3.97 -10.73 -4.06
N ALA A 44 -3.79 -11.22 -2.83
CA ALA A 44 -2.77 -10.67 -1.92
C ALA A 44 -1.35 -10.72 -2.52
N ALA A 45 -1.04 -11.76 -3.30
CA ALA A 45 0.24 -11.88 -4.01
C ALA A 45 0.39 -10.84 -5.13
N ALA A 46 -0.69 -10.51 -5.84
CA ALA A 46 -0.69 -9.45 -6.84
C ALA A 46 -0.46 -8.08 -6.18
N MET A 47 -1.14 -7.82 -5.06
CA MET A 47 -0.97 -6.58 -4.30
C MET A 47 0.48 -6.37 -3.87
N TYR A 48 1.16 -7.42 -3.38
CA TYR A 48 2.59 -7.34 -3.06
C TYR A 48 3.45 -6.92 -4.26
N GLN A 49 3.25 -7.56 -5.43
CA GLN A 49 4.03 -7.23 -6.62
C GLN A 49 3.68 -5.85 -7.18
N ALA A 50 2.42 -5.44 -7.11
CA ALA A 50 1.97 -4.10 -7.46
C ALA A 50 2.67 -3.07 -6.58
N THR A 51 2.61 -3.20 -5.25
CA THR A 51 3.27 -2.27 -4.33
C THR A 51 4.77 -2.16 -4.61
N ARG A 52 5.46 -3.26 -4.92
CA ARG A 52 6.89 -3.22 -5.32
C ARG A 52 7.14 -2.38 -6.58
N ILE A 53 6.29 -2.52 -7.59
CA ILE A 53 6.42 -1.80 -8.86
C ILE A 53 6.11 -0.32 -8.65
N PHE A 54 5.01 -0.02 -7.96
CA PHE A 54 4.55 1.35 -7.73
C PHE A 54 5.50 2.11 -6.78
N ALA A 55 5.96 1.47 -5.71
CA ALA A 55 6.93 2.07 -4.78
C ALA A 55 8.29 2.36 -5.43
N SER A 56 8.68 1.66 -6.51
CA SER A 56 9.94 1.92 -7.21
C SER A 56 9.79 2.89 -8.37
N SER A 57 8.63 2.89 -9.05
CA SER A 57 8.44 3.65 -10.29
C SER A 57 7.80 5.02 -10.10
N LEU A 58 6.96 5.20 -9.07
CA LEU A 58 6.25 6.46 -8.85
C LEU A 58 7.08 7.49 -8.07
N ASN A 59 6.79 8.77 -8.30
CA ASN A 59 7.24 9.84 -7.41
C ASN A 59 6.51 9.76 -6.06
N GLU A 60 6.99 10.50 -5.06
CA GLU A 60 6.48 10.42 -3.69
C GLU A 60 4.98 10.76 -3.60
N ARG A 61 4.52 11.81 -4.30
CA ARG A 61 3.12 12.25 -4.30
C ARG A 61 2.19 11.20 -4.91
N MET A 62 2.58 10.58 -6.02
CA MET A 62 1.79 9.54 -6.67
C MET A 62 1.81 8.23 -5.86
N ALA A 63 2.94 7.88 -5.24
CA ALA A 63 3.03 6.73 -4.35
C ALA A 63 2.13 6.88 -3.12
N GLN A 64 2.07 8.09 -2.54
CA GLN A 64 1.14 8.40 -1.44
C GLN A 64 -0.32 8.12 -1.87
N ARG A 65 -0.74 8.58 -3.06
CA ARG A 65 -2.09 8.34 -3.58
C ARG A 65 -2.37 6.85 -3.76
N PHE A 66 -1.42 6.09 -4.31
CA PHE A 66 -1.56 4.63 -4.43
C PHE A 66 -1.70 3.96 -3.06
N TYR A 67 -0.91 4.38 -2.06
CA TYR A 67 -1.01 3.82 -0.72
C TYR A 67 -2.34 4.12 -0.06
N ASN A 68 -2.81 5.36 -0.17
CA ASN A 68 -4.05 5.79 0.48
C ASN A 68 -5.31 5.19 -0.18
N MET A 69 -5.36 5.12 -1.51
CA MET A 69 -6.57 4.67 -2.21
C MET A 69 -6.64 3.15 -2.41
N ILE A 70 -5.50 2.45 -2.42
CA ILE A 70 -5.46 1.02 -2.79
C ILE A 70 -4.91 0.16 -1.66
N LEU A 71 -3.70 0.47 -1.17
CA LEU A 71 -3.02 -0.40 -0.21
C LEU A 71 -3.64 -0.34 1.19
N LEU A 72 -3.94 0.87 1.68
CA LEU A 72 -4.49 1.08 3.01
C LEU A 72 -5.88 0.44 3.16
N PRO A 73 -6.89 0.70 2.30
CA PRO A 73 -8.20 0.06 2.41
C PRO A 73 -8.08 -1.46 2.41
N ARG A 74 -7.29 -2.02 1.48
CA ARG A 74 -7.09 -3.47 1.38
C ARG A 74 -6.47 -4.08 2.65
N VAL A 75 -5.57 -3.38 3.33
CA VAL A 75 -4.98 -3.84 4.59
C VAL A 75 -6.00 -3.80 5.72
N ARG A 76 -6.83 -2.75 5.78
CA ARG A 76 -7.90 -2.62 6.78
C ARG A 76 -8.95 -3.72 6.61
N ASP A 77 -9.39 -3.98 5.38
CA ASP A 77 -10.38 -5.03 5.07
C ASP A 77 -9.90 -6.41 5.52
N ASP A 78 -8.65 -6.77 5.19
CA ASP A 78 -8.06 -8.08 5.56
C ASP A 78 -7.94 -8.24 7.08
N ILE A 79 -7.61 -7.16 7.81
CA ILE A 79 -7.53 -7.17 9.27
C ILE A 79 -8.93 -7.26 9.90
N ALA A 80 -9.91 -6.55 9.35
CA ALA A 80 -11.30 -6.58 9.82
C ALA A 80 -11.91 -7.98 9.65
N GLU A 81 -11.69 -8.61 8.49
CA GLU A 81 -12.24 -9.92 8.16
C GLU A 81 -11.53 -11.07 8.90
N PHE A 82 -10.19 -11.13 8.84
CA PHE A 82 -9.43 -12.28 9.34
C PHE A 82 -8.76 -12.06 10.71
N ARG A 83 -8.83 -10.86 11.28
CA ARG A 83 -8.18 -10.46 12.56
C ARG A 83 -6.65 -10.62 12.56
N LYS A 84 -6.07 -10.91 11.40
CA LYS A 84 -4.66 -11.14 11.10
C LYS A 84 -4.42 -10.62 9.69
N LEU A 85 -3.21 -10.14 9.42
CA LEU A 85 -2.84 -9.66 8.09
C LEU A 85 -2.18 -10.77 7.27
N ASN A 86 -2.61 -10.94 6.02
CA ASN A 86 -2.01 -11.86 5.07
C ASN A 86 -0.51 -11.59 4.90
N PHE A 87 0.28 -12.66 4.77
CA PHE A 87 1.73 -12.58 4.60
C PHE A 87 2.15 -11.66 3.43
N HIS A 88 1.48 -11.75 2.28
CA HIS A 88 1.82 -10.94 1.12
C HIS A 88 1.50 -9.45 1.34
N LEU A 89 0.39 -9.15 2.02
CA LEU A 89 0.04 -7.77 2.38
C LEU A 89 1.03 -7.19 3.39
N TYR A 90 1.46 -7.98 4.37
CA TYR A 90 2.52 -7.58 5.29
C TYR A 90 3.84 -7.26 4.56
N GLN A 91 4.23 -8.11 3.60
CA GLN A 91 5.40 -7.84 2.75
C GLN A 91 5.17 -6.61 1.84
N ALA A 92 3.94 -6.34 1.39
CA ALA A 92 3.60 -5.15 0.61
C ALA A 92 3.85 -3.89 1.44
N MET A 93 3.38 -3.86 2.68
CA MET A 93 3.61 -2.76 3.62
C MET A 93 5.11 -2.50 3.85
N ARG A 94 5.90 -3.57 4.05
CA ARG A 94 7.37 -3.45 4.16
C ARG A 94 8.03 -2.90 2.91
N LYS A 95 7.46 -3.15 1.73
CA LYS A 95 7.96 -2.58 0.47
C LYS A 95 7.52 -1.14 0.25
N ALA A 96 6.33 -0.77 0.73
CA ALA A 96 5.87 0.61 0.70
C ALA A 96 6.79 1.55 1.51
N LEU A 97 7.39 1.06 2.59
CA LEU A 97 8.37 1.78 3.42
C LEU A 97 9.66 2.21 2.69
N PHE A 98 9.94 1.69 1.49
CA PHE A 98 11.06 2.20 0.68
C PHE A 98 10.86 3.67 0.25
N LYS A 99 9.65 4.19 0.38
CA LYS A 99 9.33 5.64 0.28
C LYS A 99 8.70 6.11 1.60
N PRO A 100 9.51 6.42 2.63
CA PRO A 100 9.01 6.67 3.98
C PRO A 100 8.04 7.85 4.07
N GLY A 101 8.31 8.98 3.39
CA GLY A 101 7.41 10.13 3.44
C GLY A 101 6.06 9.89 2.72
N ALA A 102 6.02 9.02 1.70
CA ALA A 102 4.77 8.55 1.11
C ALA A 102 4.04 7.57 2.03
N PHE A 103 4.77 6.70 2.73
CA PHE A 103 4.22 5.74 3.69
C PHE A 103 3.56 6.45 4.87
N TYR A 104 4.24 7.41 5.51
CA TYR A 104 3.65 8.14 6.63
C TYR A 104 2.40 8.93 6.19
N ARG A 105 2.47 9.69 5.10
CA ARG A 105 1.34 10.49 4.60
C ARG A 105 0.21 9.67 3.97
N GLY A 106 0.50 8.48 3.44
CA GLY A 106 -0.46 7.66 2.73
C GLY A 106 -1.10 6.55 3.57
N ILE A 107 -0.44 6.17 4.68
CA ILE A 107 -0.85 5.04 5.51
C ILE A 107 -0.97 5.45 6.97
N VAL A 108 0.12 5.88 7.61
CA VAL A 108 0.15 6.08 9.08
C VAL A 108 -0.73 7.24 9.51
N LEU A 109 -0.51 8.44 8.95
CA LEU A 109 -1.26 9.63 9.33
C LEU A 109 -2.75 9.47 9.00
N PRO A 110 -3.16 9.00 7.80
CA PRO A 110 -4.58 8.76 7.53
C PRO A 110 -5.21 7.70 8.44
N LEU A 111 -4.44 6.70 8.88
CA LEU A 111 -4.94 5.70 9.83
C LEU A 111 -5.14 6.33 11.22
N CYS A 112 -4.25 7.20 11.68
CA CYS A 112 -4.40 7.91 12.95
C CYS A 112 -5.55 8.95 12.90
N GLU A 113 -5.61 9.75 11.82
CA GLU A 113 -6.60 10.82 11.63
C GLU A 113 -8.02 10.31 11.37
N GLY A 114 -8.17 9.05 10.92
CA GLY A 114 -9.48 8.48 10.59
C GLY A 114 -10.42 8.28 11.79
N GLY A 115 -9.90 8.26 13.02
CA GLY A 115 -10.69 8.09 14.26
C GLY A 115 -11.31 6.70 14.45
N ASP A 116 -11.24 5.83 13.44
CA ASP A 116 -11.77 4.47 13.43
C ASP A 116 -10.67 3.39 13.49
N CYS A 117 -9.43 3.79 13.77
CA CYS A 117 -8.29 2.87 13.88
C CYS A 117 -8.43 1.97 15.12
N THR A 118 -8.45 0.67 14.87
CA THR A 118 -8.53 -0.33 15.93
C THR A 118 -7.15 -0.62 16.52
N LEU A 119 -7.12 -1.08 17.79
CA LEU A 119 -5.87 -1.54 18.44
C LEU A 119 -5.14 -2.61 17.61
N ARG A 120 -5.88 -3.46 16.89
CA ARG A 120 -5.30 -4.53 16.09
C ARG A 120 -4.58 -3.99 14.84
N GLU A 121 -5.18 -3.03 14.15
CA GLU A 121 -4.55 -2.33 13.03
C GLU A 121 -3.28 -1.61 13.48
N ALA A 122 -3.37 -0.86 14.59
CA ALA A 122 -2.23 -0.13 15.15
C ALA A 122 -1.05 -1.05 15.51
N ILE A 123 -1.30 -2.20 16.16
CA ILE A 123 -0.26 -3.18 16.49
C ILE A 123 0.40 -3.75 15.22
N ILE A 124 -0.40 -4.11 14.21
CA ILE A 124 0.13 -4.71 12.98
C ILE A 124 0.97 -3.69 12.20
N VAL A 125 0.46 -2.48 11.96
CA VAL A 125 1.18 -1.43 11.24
C VAL A 125 2.41 -0.96 12.03
N GLY A 126 2.29 -0.81 13.36
CA GLY A 126 3.41 -0.50 14.25
C GLY A 126 4.52 -1.55 14.19
N SER A 127 4.17 -2.84 14.08
CA SER A 127 5.17 -3.90 13.94
C SER A 127 5.95 -3.84 12.61
N VAL A 128 5.34 -3.30 11.54
CA VAL A 128 6.02 -3.06 10.26
C VAL A 128 7.04 -1.93 10.39
N LEU A 129 6.67 -0.84 11.08
CA LEU A 129 7.56 0.28 11.38
C LEU A 129 8.74 -0.15 12.24
N ALA A 130 8.49 -0.87 13.34
CA ALA A 130 9.51 -1.28 14.30
C ALA A 130 10.57 -2.24 13.71
N LYS A 131 10.20 -3.05 12.70
CA LYS A 131 11.10 -4.06 12.10
C LYS A 131 11.89 -3.54 10.89
N ASN A 132 11.73 -2.27 10.53
CA ASN A 132 12.34 -1.68 9.35
C ASN A 132 13.12 -0.42 9.73
N SER A 133 14.32 -0.24 9.17
CA SER A 133 15.09 1.00 9.37
C SER A 133 14.51 2.13 8.53
N ILE A 134 14.21 3.26 9.18
CA ILE A 134 13.56 4.43 8.55
C ILE A 134 14.44 5.67 8.82
N PRO A 135 14.67 6.54 7.82
CA PRO A 135 15.43 7.76 8.04
C PRO A 135 14.83 8.65 9.13
N VAL A 136 15.68 9.13 10.05
CA VAL A 136 15.28 9.85 11.27
C VAL A 136 14.40 11.06 10.97
N ILE A 137 14.71 11.83 9.92
CA ILE A 137 13.95 13.05 9.57
C ILE A 137 12.47 12.77 9.29
N HIS A 138 12.16 11.67 8.60
CA HIS A 138 10.78 11.31 8.29
C HIS A 138 10.06 10.80 9.54
N SER A 139 10.73 10.01 10.37
CA SER A 139 10.18 9.52 11.62
C SER A 139 9.92 10.65 12.62
N ALA A 140 10.84 11.61 12.75
CA ALA A 140 10.67 12.79 13.60
C ALA A 140 9.44 13.61 13.18
N ALA A 141 9.32 13.93 11.89
CA ALA A 141 8.16 14.65 11.38
C ALA A 141 6.84 13.91 11.63
N ALA A 142 6.81 12.59 11.44
CA ALA A 142 5.62 11.78 11.71
C ALA A 142 5.26 11.76 13.20
N MET A 143 6.25 11.59 14.09
CA MET A 143 6.03 11.60 15.54
C MET A 143 5.51 12.95 16.03
N SER A 144 6.09 14.06 15.59
CA SER A 144 5.59 15.40 15.92
C SER A 144 4.14 15.56 15.49
N LYS A 145 3.81 15.12 14.26
CA LYS A 145 2.45 15.25 13.75
C LYS A 145 1.46 14.40 14.54
N ILE A 146 1.83 13.18 14.93
CA ILE A 146 0.99 12.31 15.77
C ILE A 146 0.82 12.88 17.18
N ALA A 147 1.86 13.49 17.76
CA ALA A 147 1.79 14.10 19.09
C ALA A 147 0.85 15.33 19.14
N GLU A 148 0.60 15.98 18.00
CA GLU A 148 -0.36 17.07 17.85
C GLU A 148 -1.79 16.59 17.54
N MET A 149 -2.01 15.29 17.33
CA MET A 149 -3.34 14.72 17.08
C MET A 149 -4.10 14.53 18.40
N GLU A 150 -5.43 14.67 18.34
CA GLU A 150 -6.35 14.41 19.44
C GLU A 150 -6.70 12.91 19.59
#